data_AF-V5IFD5-F1
#
_entry.id   AF-V5IFD5-F1
#
_cell.length_a   1.000
_cell.length_b   1.000
_cell.length_c   1.000
_cell.angle_alpha   90.00
_cell.angle_beta   90.00
_cell.angle_gamma   90.00
#
_symmetry.space_group_name_H-M   'P 1'
#
loop_
_entity.id
_entity.type
_entity.pdbx_description
1 polymer ?
#
loop_
_entity_poly.entity_id
_entity_poly.type
_entity_poly.pdbx_seq_one_letter_code
_entity_poly.pdbx_strand_id
1 'polypeptide(L)'
;PLLETDTQLQEYQDFKRGLLFSSLVLVYSSYGNDPFRLCMITYHPNEKPGPDGNLYILTSGLSGDKAMVQQFKPYKLKGDQDMFRAAARIRRNGGFYESRVIFTDRRQCILLRTPGYHNLCELFTGGRYTNGILK
;
A
#
# COMPACT_ATOMS: atom_id res chain seq x y z
N PRO A 1 12.07 -13.07 16.07
CA PRO A 1 11.68 -12.18 14.94
C PRO A 1 12.08 -10.74 15.25
N LEU A 2 12.57 -9.98 14.26
CA LEU A 2 12.85 -8.56 14.42
C LEU A 2 11.53 -7.77 14.57
N LEU A 3 11.58 -6.64 15.29
CA LEU A 3 10.44 -5.73 15.38
C LEU A 3 10.29 -4.95 14.07
N GLU A 4 9.07 -4.55 13.70
CA GLU A 4 8.83 -3.77 12.48
C GLU A 4 9.60 -2.45 12.44
N THR A 5 9.93 -1.89 13.61
CA THR A 5 10.70 -0.64 13.74
C THR A 5 12.20 -0.89 13.87
N ASP A 6 12.68 -2.12 13.63
CA ASP A 6 14.10 -2.44 13.72
C ASP A 6 14.86 -1.78 12.58
N THR A 7 15.98 -1.12 12.92
CA THR A 7 16.81 -0.38 11.96
C THR A 7 17.33 -1.23 10.81
N GLN A 8 17.51 -2.54 11.02
CA GLN A 8 17.97 -3.45 9.98
C GLN A 8 16.92 -3.68 8.89
N LEU A 9 15.64 -3.41 9.18
CA LEU A 9 14.54 -3.58 8.23
C LEU A 9 14.23 -2.31 7.44
N GLN A 10 14.65 -1.13 7.92
CA GLN A 10 14.25 0.16 7.35
C GLN A 10 14.55 0.29 5.86
N GLU A 11 15.64 -0.32 5.40
CA GLU A 11 15.98 -0.28 3.99
C GLU A 11 14.92 -0.97 3.11
N TYR A 12 14.22 -1.97 3.63
CA TYR A 12 13.12 -2.67 2.96
C TYR A 12 11.76 -2.02 3.22
N GLN A 13 11.72 -0.88 3.90
CA GLN A 13 10.50 -0.19 4.32
C GLN A 13 10.38 1.17 3.64
N ASP A 14 10.61 1.20 2.32
CA ASP A 14 10.39 2.41 1.52
C ASP A 14 9.10 2.27 0.72
N PHE A 15 8.05 2.96 1.16
CA PHE A 15 6.74 2.92 0.53
C PHE A 15 6.79 3.48 -0.90
N LYS A 16 7.49 4.59 -1.12
CA LYS A 16 7.55 5.20 -2.45
C LYS A 16 8.23 4.27 -3.43
N ARG A 17 9.38 3.69 -3.06
CA ARG A 17 10.12 2.76 -3.92
C ARG A 17 9.34 1.47 -4.19
N GLY A 18 8.63 0.95 -3.21
CA GLY A 18 7.81 -0.25 -3.40
C GLY A 18 6.67 -0.06 -4.42
N LEU A 19 6.24 1.17 -4.66
CA LEU A 19 5.16 1.51 -5.60
C LEU A 19 5.63 1.91 -7.02
N LEU A 20 6.93 2.13 -7.25
CA LEU A 20 7.42 2.74 -8.50
C LEU A 20 7.37 1.83 -9.73
N PHE A 21 7.27 0.51 -9.56
CA PHE A 21 7.62 -0.44 -10.62
C PHE A 21 6.46 -1.02 -11.43
N SER A 22 5.20 -0.68 -11.15
CA SER A 22 4.01 -0.92 -11.98
C SER A 22 2.75 -0.72 -11.12
N SER A 23 1.57 -0.99 -11.70
CA SER A 23 0.40 -1.31 -10.89
C SER A 23 0.67 -2.54 -10.03
N LEU A 24 0.40 -2.44 -8.73
CA LEU A 24 0.52 -3.54 -7.79
C LEU A 24 -0.86 -4.16 -7.56
N VAL A 25 -0.96 -5.47 -7.75
CA VAL A 25 -2.20 -6.24 -7.57
C VAL A 25 -2.14 -7.01 -6.27
N LEU A 26 -3.24 -7.04 -5.55
CA LEU A 26 -3.36 -7.83 -4.32
C LEU A 26 -3.31 -9.33 -4.65
N VAL A 27 -2.39 -10.05 -3.99
CA VAL A 27 -2.27 -11.52 -4.12
C VAL A 27 -2.60 -12.23 -2.82
N TYR A 28 -2.49 -11.55 -1.68
CA TYR A 28 -2.85 -12.11 -0.37
C TYR A 28 -3.36 -11.01 0.54
N SER A 29 -4.39 -11.33 1.32
CA SER A 29 -4.95 -10.48 2.37
C SER A 29 -5.30 -11.34 3.58
N SER A 30 -4.88 -10.93 4.77
CA SER A 30 -5.22 -11.63 6.01
C SER A 30 -6.68 -11.44 6.44
N TYR A 31 -7.41 -10.48 5.84
CA TYR A 31 -8.82 -10.25 6.14
C TYR A 31 -9.72 -10.79 5.02
N GLY A 32 -10.11 -12.06 5.17
CA GLY A 32 -10.84 -12.83 4.14
C GLY A 32 -12.18 -12.23 3.72
N ASN A 33 -12.88 -11.52 4.62
CA ASN A 33 -14.19 -10.93 4.36
C ASN A 33 -14.16 -9.39 4.36
N ASP A 34 -13.02 -8.79 3.97
CA ASP A 34 -12.90 -7.34 3.87
C ASP A 34 -13.88 -6.76 2.81
N PRO A 35 -14.89 -5.97 3.21
CA PRO A 35 -15.82 -5.37 2.24
C PRO A 35 -15.16 -4.26 1.41
N PHE A 36 -13.99 -3.76 1.84
CA PHE A 36 -13.24 -2.68 1.19
C PHE A 36 -11.80 -3.12 0.89
N ARG A 37 -11.66 -4.28 0.27
CA ARG A 37 -10.37 -4.85 -0.12
C ARG A 37 -9.73 -4.00 -1.21
N LEU A 38 -8.47 -3.62 -1.05
CA LEU A 38 -7.74 -2.97 -2.15
C LEU A 38 -7.29 -4.04 -3.13
N CYS A 39 -7.83 -4.03 -4.33
CA CYS A 39 -7.54 -5.02 -5.37
C CYS A 39 -6.29 -4.65 -6.16
N MET A 40 -6.09 -3.35 -6.41
CA MET A 40 -4.95 -2.84 -7.16
C MET A 40 -4.58 -1.43 -6.68
N ILE A 41 -3.29 -1.14 -6.61
CA ILE A 41 -2.75 0.19 -6.32
C ILE A 41 -1.86 0.60 -7.51
N THR A 42 -2.20 1.71 -8.15
CA THR A 42 -1.35 2.35 -9.15
C THR A 42 -0.83 3.66 -8.58
N TYR A 43 0.49 3.83 -8.62
CA TYR A 43 1.13 5.05 -8.17
C TYR A 43 1.44 5.97 -9.34
N HIS A 44 0.93 7.21 -9.27
CA HIS A 44 1.19 8.26 -10.24
C HIS A 44 2.13 9.30 -9.60
N PRO A 45 3.46 9.15 -9.75
CA PRO A 45 4.41 10.11 -9.21
C PRO A 45 4.26 11.45 -9.94
N ASN A 46 4.51 12.56 -9.23
CA ASN A 46 4.54 13.93 -9.76
C ASN A 46 3.20 14.47 -10.28
N GLU A 47 2.09 13.76 -10.09
CA GLU A 47 0.77 14.32 -10.37
C GLU A 47 0.40 15.36 -9.30
N LYS A 48 -0.02 16.57 -9.74
CA LYS A 48 -0.53 17.60 -8.83
C LYS A 48 -1.73 17.06 -8.05
N PRO A 49 -2.02 17.53 -6.81
CA PRO A 49 -1.43 18.68 -6.12
C PRO A 49 -0.31 18.37 -5.11
N GLY A 50 0.12 17.11 -4.95
CA GLY A 50 1.07 16.71 -3.90
C GLY A 50 2.52 16.60 -4.36
N PRO A 51 3.52 16.83 -3.47
CA PRO A 51 4.93 16.63 -3.79
C PRO A 51 5.26 15.16 -4.10
N ASP A 52 4.45 14.24 -3.59
CA ASP A 52 4.63 12.80 -3.79
C ASP A 52 3.62 12.19 -4.77
N GLY A 53 2.74 12.98 -5.41
CA GLY A 53 1.76 12.46 -6.36
C GLY A 53 0.49 11.86 -5.74
N ASN A 54 -0.18 10.97 -6.49
CA ASN A 54 -1.45 10.36 -6.10
C ASN A 54 -1.41 8.82 -6.20
N LEU A 55 -2.25 8.17 -5.40
CA LEU A 55 -2.57 6.75 -5.53
C LEU A 55 -3.93 6.59 -6.17
N TYR A 56 -4.01 5.71 -7.16
CA TYR A 56 -5.23 5.25 -7.80
C TYR A 56 -5.48 3.82 -7.32
N ILE A 57 -6.56 3.63 -6.59
CA ILE A 57 -6.80 2.38 -5.88
C ILE A 57 -8.11 1.78 -6.36
N LEU A 58 -8.03 0.59 -6.96
CA LEU A 58 -9.21 -0.24 -7.20
C LEU A 58 -9.57 -0.98 -5.91
N THR A 59 -10.85 -0.97 -5.56
CA THR A 59 -11.35 -1.55 -4.31
C THR A 59 -12.69 -2.24 -4.53
N SER A 60 -12.98 -3.29 -3.77
CA SER A 60 -14.28 -3.98 -3.78
C SER A 60 -15.42 -3.14 -3.20
N GLY A 61 -15.10 -2.09 -2.44
CA GLY A 61 -16.08 -1.31 -1.67
C GLY A 61 -16.71 -0.14 -2.43
N LEU A 62 -16.41 0.03 -3.71
CA LEU A 62 -17.03 1.05 -4.57
C LEU A 62 -17.87 0.37 -5.66
N SER A 63 -19.04 0.92 -5.94
CA SER A 63 -19.88 0.48 -7.06
C SER A 63 -19.33 1.02 -8.39
N GLY A 64 -18.94 0.13 -9.30
CA GLY A 64 -18.46 0.44 -10.66
C GLY A 64 -16.92 0.46 -10.81
N ASP A 65 -16.43 0.61 -12.03
CA ASP A 65 -15.00 0.51 -12.40
C ASP A 65 -14.16 1.75 -12.03
N LYS A 66 -14.57 2.52 -11.02
CA LYS A 66 -13.89 3.77 -10.66
C LYS A 66 -12.80 3.51 -9.62
N ALA A 67 -11.58 3.90 -9.96
CA ALA A 67 -10.49 3.97 -8.99
C ALA A 67 -10.77 5.08 -7.96
N MET A 68 -10.56 4.76 -6.69
CA MET A 68 -10.46 5.75 -5.64
C MET A 68 -9.12 6.48 -5.80
N VAL A 69 -9.18 7.80 -6.00
CA VAL A 69 -7.97 8.63 -6.08
C VAL A 69 -7.74 9.28 -4.73
N GLN A 70 -6.51 9.18 -4.21
CA GLN A 70 -6.09 9.92 -3.02
C GLN A 70 -4.70 10.51 -3.19
N GLN A 71 -4.45 11.64 -2.52
CA GLN A 71 -3.11 12.20 -2.42
C GLN A 71 -2.20 11.21 -1.67
N PHE A 72 -1.02 10.95 -2.23
CA PHE A 72 -0.01 10.13 -1.57
C PHE A 72 0.82 11.01 -0.64
N LYS A 73 0.89 10.64 0.64
CA LYS A 73 1.66 11.33 1.68
C LYS A 73 2.43 10.32 2.50
N PRO A 74 3.52 9.74 1.96
CA PRO A 74 4.37 8.82 2.71
C PRO A 74 5.17 9.58 3.77
N TYR A 75 5.37 8.98 4.93
CA TYR A 75 6.11 9.51 6.07
C TYR A 75 6.92 8.42 6.77
N LYS A 76 7.92 8.84 7.56
CA LYS A 76 8.77 7.95 8.36
C LYS A 76 8.06 7.50 9.64
N LEU A 77 8.34 6.31 10.14
CA LEU A 77 7.93 5.94 11.50
C LEU A 77 8.92 6.50 12.53
N LYS A 78 8.49 6.52 13.79
CA LYS A 78 9.36 7.00 14.88
C LYS A 78 10.53 6.03 15.05
N GLY A 79 11.75 6.54 14.92
CA GLY A 79 12.98 5.74 14.98
C GLY A 79 13.58 5.43 13.60
N ASP A 80 12.86 5.73 12.52
CA ASP A 80 13.38 5.57 11.16
C ASP A 80 14.29 6.72 10.74
N GLN A 81 15.30 6.39 9.92
CA GLN A 81 16.10 7.39 9.22
C GLN A 81 15.23 8.18 8.24
N ASP A 82 15.53 9.47 8.05
CA ASP A 82 14.71 10.40 7.25
C ASP A 82 14.49 9.96 5.80
N MET A 83 15.39 9.15 5.26
CA MET A 83 15.27 8.65 3.89
C MET A 83 14.21 7.57 3.71
N PHE A 84 13.83 6.85 4.78
CA PHE A 84 12.88 5.73 4.70
C PHE A 84 11.50 6.18 5.13
N ARG A 85 10.61 6.30 4.15
CA ARG A 85 9.20 6.63 4.39
C ARG A 85 8.39 5.34 4.43
N ALA A 86 8.34 4.73 5.61
CA ALA A 86 7.76 3.42 5.85
C ALA A 86 6.24 3.38 5.94
N ALA A 87 5.54 4.52 6.02
CA ALA A 87 4.10 4.52 6.23
C ALA A 87 3.38 5.58 5.39
N ALA A 88 2.10 5.33 5.12
CA ALA A 88 1.18 6.31 4.55
C ALA A 88 -0.24 6.02 5.05
N ARG A 89 -1.09 7.06 5.11
CA ARG A 89 -2.51 6.85 5.41
C ARG A 89 -3.26 6.50 4.14
N ILE A 90 -3.86 5.32 4.11
CA ILE A 90 -4.66 4.82 2.99
C ILE A 90 -6.14 4.82 3.38
N ARG A 91 -6.99 5.30 2.48
CA ARG A 91 -8.43 5.29 2.69
C ARG A 91 -8.96 3.86 2.62
N ARG A 92 -9.78 3.50 3.61
CA ARG A 92 -10.55 2.26 3.69
C ARG A 92 -11.99 2.61 4.04
N ASN A 93 -12.83 1.60 4.29
CA ASN A 93 -14.23 1.73 4.64
C ASN A 93 -14.49 2.86 5.66
N GLY A 94 -14.98 4.02 5.18
CA GLY A 94 -15.33 5.18 5.99
C GLY A 94 -14.17 6.02 6.59
N GLY A 95 -12.89 5.71 6.35
CA GLY A 95 -11.80 6.42 7.04
C GLY A 95 -10.40 6.25 6.45
N PHE A 96 -9.41 6.95 7.03
CA PHE A 96 -7.99 6.84 6.66
C PHE A 96 -7.21 6.12 7.75
N TYR A 97 -6.54 5.02 7.38
CA TYR A 97 -5.78 4.17 8.30
C TYR A 97 -4.31 4.18 7.93
N GLU A 98 -3.42 4.12 8.93
CA GLU A 98 -1.99 3.99 8.71
C GLU A 98 -1.67 2.59 8.16
N SER A 99 -1.19 2.54 6.93
CA SER A 99 -0.57 1.36 6.33
C SER A 99 0.94 1.52 6.38
N ARG A 100 1.62 0.50 6.91
CA ARG A 100 3.07 0.41 7.07
C ARG A 100 3.62 -0.60 6.10
N VAL A 101 4.76 -0.29 5.49
CA VAL A 101 5.54 -1.27 4.74
C VAL A 101 6.26 -2.15 5.74
N ILE A 102 5.95 -3.44 5.76
CA ILE A 102 6.77 -4.42 6.46
C ILE A 102 8.00 -4.73 5.62
N PHE A 103 7.80 -4.89 4.30
CA PHE A 103 8.84 -5.25 3.36
C PHE A 103 8.47 -4.81 1.94
N THR A 104 9.47 -4.42 1.16
CA THR A 104 9.42 -4.34 -0.29
C THR A 104 10.76 -4.76 -0.88
N ASP A 105 10.72 -5.49 -1.99
CA ASP A 105 11.90 -5.76 -2.81
C ASP A 105 12.30 -4.55 -3.68
N ARG A 106 11.54 -3.45 -3.58
CA ARG A 106 11.65 -2.21 -4.36
C ARG A 106 11.47 -2.44 -5.86
N ARG A 107 10.84 -3.55 -6.27
CA ARG A 107 10.70 -3.98 -7.66
C ARG A 107 9.33 -4.58 -7.96
N GLN A 108 9.00 -5.71 -7.37
CA GLN A 108 7.81 -6.46 -7.76
C GLN A 108 6.89 -6.78 -6.60
N CYS A 109 7.23 -6.47 -5.35
CA CYS A 109 6.32 -6.72 -4.25
C CYS A 109 6.40 -5.69 -3.13
N ILE A 110 5.28 -5.56 -2.42
CA ILE A 110 5.17 -4.82 -1.17
C ILE A 110 4.24 -5.57 -0.22
N LEU A 111 4.70 -5.74 1.01
CA LEU A 111 3.93 -6.28 2.11
C LEU A 111 3.54 -5.12 3.02
N LEU A 112 2.23 -4.87 3.12
CA LEU A 112 1.65 -3.82 3.93
C LEU A 112 1.00 -4.40 5.19
N ARG A 113 1.11 -3.67 6.29
CA ARG A 113 0.32 -3.89 7.50
C ARG A 113 -0.48 -2.66 7.85
N THR A 114 -1.75 -2.82 8.17
CA THR A 114 -2.65 -1.74 8.58
C THR A 114 -3.19 -2.03 9.99
N PRO A 115 -2.44 -1.71 11.07
CA PRO A 115 -2.80 -2.11 12.43
C PRO A 115 -4.20 -1.65 12.86
N GLY A 116 -4.56 -0.41 12.52
CA GLY A 116 -5.86 0.19 12.86
C GLY A 116 -7.05 -0.35 12.07
N TYR A 117 -6.84 -1.26 11.11
CA TYR A 117 -7.88 -1.87 10.30
C TYR A 117 -7.74 -3.39 10.38
N HIS A 118 -8.30 -4.00 11.43
CA HIS A 118 -8.25 -5.45 11.69
C HIS A 118 -6.84 -6.06 11.75
N ASN A 119 -5.82 -5.25 12.07
CA ASN A 119 -4.43 -5.67 11.98
C ASN A 119 -4.09 -6.34 10.63
N LEU A 120 -4.66 -5.79 9.55
CA LEU A 120 -4.63 -6.35 8.20
C LEU A 120 -3.21 -6.43 7.66
N CYS A 121 -2.84 -7.57 7.08
CA CYS A 121 -1.60 -7.78 6.33
C CYS A 121 -1.95 -8.11 4.88
N GLU A 122 -1.33 -7.41 3.93
CA GLU A 122 -1.60 -7.55 2.51
C GLU A 122 -0.31 -7.63 1.70
N LEU A 123 -0.19 -8.63 0.83
CA LEU A 123 0.88 -8.74 -0.14
C LEU A 123 0.35 -8.28 -1.49
N PHE A 124 1.04 -7.32 -2.09
CA PHE A 124 0.81 -6.92 -3.47
C PHE A 124 2.02 -7.24 -4.31
N THR A 125 1.79 -7.62 -5.56
CA THR A 125 2.85 -7.85 -6.55
C THR A 125 2.62 -7.07 -7.83
N GLY A 126 3.71 -6.71 -8.51
CA GLY A 126 3.66 -6.09 -9.84
C GLY A 126 2.95 -7.00 -10.82
N GLY A 127 1.96 -6.45 -11.52
CA GLY A 127 1.16 -7.24 -12.44
C GLY A 127 0.05 -6.44 -13.10
N ARG A 128 -0.52 -7.01 -14.17
CA ARG A 128 -1.76 -6.50 -14.74
C ARG A 128 -2.92 -7.09 -13.95
N TYR A 129 -3.81 -6.23 -13.47
CA TYR A 129 -5.08 -6.69 -12.94
C TYR A 129 -5.88 -7.30 -14.10
N THR A 130 -5.93 -8.62 -14.15
CA THR A 130 -6.86 -9.36 -15.02
C THR A 130 -8.09 -9.64 -14.18
N ASN A 131 -9.26 -9.27 -14.67
CA ASN A 131 -10.55 -9.37 -13.97
C ASN A 131 -11.03 -10.84 -13.83
N GLY A 132 -10.12 -11.77 -13.56
CA GLY A 132 -10.40 -13.19 -13.57
C GLY A 132 -9.21 -13.98 -13.04
N ILE A 133 -9.27 -14.33 -11.75
CA ILE A 133 -9.20 -15.69 -11.18
C ILE A 133 -9.07 -15.46 -9.67
N LEU A 134 -10.19 -15.14 -9.04
CA LEU A 134 -10.50 -15.74 -7.75
C LEU A 134 -11.41 -16.92 -8.12
N LYS A 135 -10.83 -18.11 -8.22
CA LYS A 135 -11.59 -19.35 -8.17
C LYS A 135 -11.86 -19.69 -6.71
#